data_AF-A0A351MDB6-F1
#
_entry.id   AF-A0A351MDB6-F1
#
_cell.length_a   1.000
_cell.length_b   1.000
_cell.length_c   1.000
_cell.angle_alpha   90.00
_cell.angle_beta   90.00
_cell.angle_gamma   90.00
#
_symmetry.space_group_name_H-M   'P 1'
#
loop_
_entity.id
_entity.type
_entity.pdbx_description
1 polymer ?
#
loop_
_entity_poly.entity_id
_entity_poly.type
_entity_poly.pdbx_seq_one_letter_code
_entity_poly.pdbx_strand_id
1 'polypeptide(L)'
;MAAFCAALASGAGRVDRACQAVGITRQTAYMWRRDNQAFAAEWDQARAIGLDSLEDEAIRRAYEGVERQVMVGGQLTSVRDYSDLLTIFLLKGARPERYRERIEHSVGVDVSAAILAARGRAATPAGPEALPAPATRPQLAPRAVLVAGRLDQAARVALERVTTLELRARQADKRAARADERAAAEPQSTERAEAAARARDTLRTARRALREARAVAKLARIDAREAASGRVLAAETTA
;
A
#
# COMPACT_ATOMS: atom_id res chain seq x y z
N MET A 1 -27.34 13.45 13.36
CA MET A 1 -26.85 12.05 13.54
C MET A 1 -26.25 11.50 12.26
N ALA A 2 -26.95 11.46 11.12
CA ALA A 2 -26.37 11.00 9.84
C ALA A 2 -25.06 11.70 9.42
N ALA A 3 -24.98 13.03 9.56
CA ALA A 3 -23.75 13.79 9.28
C ALA A 3 -22.56 13.37 10.17
N PHE A 4 -22.82 12.92 11.40
CA PHE A 4 -21.78 12.41 12.30
C PHE A 4 -21.26 11.06 11.79
N CYS A 5 -22.14 10.14 11.42
CA CYS A 5 -21.77 8.84 10.88
C CYS A 5 -20.97 9.00 9.56
N ALA A 6 -21.39 9.90 8.68
CA ALA A 6 -20.64 10.21 7.46
C ALA A 6 -19.22 10.72 7.78
N ALA A 7 -19.08 11.66 8.72
CA ALA A 7 -17.78 12.19 9.13
C ALA A 7 -16.90 11.10 9.79
N LEU A 8 -17.50 10.19 10.55
CA LEU A 8 -16.81 9.06 11.17
C LEU A 8 -16.26 8.08 10.14
N ALA A 9 -17.05 7.75 9.11
CA ALA A 9 -16.66 6.89 8.00
C ALA A 9 -15.51 7.47 7.19
N SER A 10 -15.57 8.75 6.81
CA SER A 10 -14.48 9.41 6.08
C SER A 10 -13.24 9.71 6.94
N GLY A 11 -13.39 9.70 8.27
CA GLY A 11 -12.39 10.16 9.23
C GLY A 11 -11.54 9.06 9.84
N ALA A 12 -11.40 7.91 9.18
CA ALA A 12 -10.70 6.74 9.71
C ALA A 12 -11.27 6.23 11.06
N GLY A 13 -12.58 6.37 11.28
CA GLY A 13 -13.24 5.95 12.53
C GLY A 13 -12.92 6.84 13.74
N ARG A 14 -12.30 8.02 13.52
CA ARG A 14 -11.92 8.97 14.57
C ARG A 14 -13.12 9.76 15.09
N VAL A 15 -13.60 9.35 16.27
CA VAL A 15 -14.72 9.99 16.97
C VAL A 15 -14.45 11.47 17.26
N ASP A 16 -13.22 11.83 17.63
CA ASP A 16 -12.84 13.22 17.91
C ASP A 16 -13.01 14.14 16.69
N ARG A 17 -12.60 13.67 15.51
CA ARG A 17 -12.74 14.40 14.25
C ARG A 17 -14.18 14.46 13.78
N ALA A 18 -14.93 13.37 13.92
CA ALA A 18 -16.36 13.35 13.59
C ALA A 18 -17.16 14.33 14.47
N CYS A 19 -16.87 14.38 15.78
CA CYS A 19 -17.44 15.34 16.72
C CYS A 19 -17.14 16.79 16.32
N GLN A 20 -15.88 17.09 15.97
CA GLN A 20 -15.47 18.41 15.52
C GLN A 20 -16.20 18.83 14.23
N ALA A 21 -16.36 17.90 13.28
CA ALA A 21 -17.01 18.16 11.99
C ALA A 21 -18.49 18.54 12.12
N VAL A 22 -19.19 18.01 13.14
CA VAL A 22 -20.62 18.29 13.35
C VAL A 22 -20.90 19.20 14.55
N GLY A 23 -19.88 19.72 15.22
CA GLY A 23 -20.02 20.68 16.32
C GLY A 23 -20.63 20.10 17.60
N ILE A 24 -20.36 18.83 17.93
CA ILE A 24 -20.84 18.21 19.19
C ILE A 24 -19.68 17.73 20.06
N THR A 25 -19.94 17.54 21.35
CA THR A 25 -18.98 16.91 22.26
C THR A 25 -18.99 15.39 22.11
N ARG A 26 -17.90 14.72 22.50
CA ARG A 26 -17.86 13.24 22.54
C ARG A 26 -18.92 12.67 23.48
N GLN A 27 -19.18 13.34 24.60
CA GLN A 27 -20.21 12.94 25.56
C GLN A 27 -21.60 12.91 24.90
N THR A 28 -21.94 13.96 24.14
CA THR A 28 -23.20 14.01 23.37
C THR A 28 -23.27 12.85 22.37
N ALA A 29 -22.18 12.57 21.64
CA ALA A 29 -22.13 11.50 20.65
C ALA A 29 -22.33 10.10 21.28
N TYR A 30 -21.71 9.82 22.43
CA TYR A 30 -21.91 8.56 23.15
C TYR A 30 -23.28 8.45 23.81
N MET A 31 -23.83 9.56 24.32
CA MET A 31 -25.21 9.61 24.83
C MET A 31 -26.19 9.22 23.73
N TRP A 32 -26.05 9.80 22.53
CA TRP A 32 -26.83 9.43 21.36
C TRP A 32 -26.70 7.96 20.99
N ARG A 33 -25.48 7.40 21.04
CA ARG A 33 -25.23 5.98 20.78
C ARG A 33 -25.89 5.06 21.81
N ARG A 34 -25.98 5.48 23.07
CA ARG A 34 -26.67 4.73 24.13
C ARG A 34 -28.19 4.79 23.97
N ASP A 35 -28.72 5.98 23.68
CA ASP A 35 -30.17 6.26 23.76
C ASP A 35 -30.90 5.98 22.44
N ASN A 36 -30.18 5.82 21.32
CA ASN A 36 -30.75 5.55 20.01
C ASN A 36 -30.06 4.35 19.34
N GLN A 37 -30.75 3.21 19.31
CA GLN A 37 -30.24 1.96 18.74
C GLN A 37 -29.99 2.04 17.23
N ALA A 38 -30.82 2.78 16.48
CA ALA A 38 -30.60 2.95 15.04
C ALA A 38 -29.31 3.72 14.76
N PHE A 39 -29.08 4.80 15.53
CA PHE A 39 -27.82 5.54 15.45
C PHE A 39 -26.61 4.70 15.89
N ALA A 40 -26.76 3.83 16.89
CA ALA A 40 -25.69 2.92 17.29
C ALA A 40 -25.28 1.96 16.17
N ALA A 41 -26.25 1.41 15.44
CA ALA A 41 -25.99 0.54 14.30
C ALA A 41 -25.29 1.32 13.15
N GLU A 42 -25.78 2.51 12.82
CA GLU A 42 -25.14 3.37 11.81
C GLU A 42 -23.71 3.78 12.22
N TRP A 43 -23.49 4.05 13.51
CA TRP A 43 -22.17 4.34 14.05
C TRP A 43 -21.21 3.19 13.84
N ASP A 44 -21.64 1.96 14.16
CA ASP A 44 -20.79 0.78 14.05
C ASP A 44 -20.41 0.51 12.58
N GLN A 45 -21.36 0.65 11.66
CA GLN A 45 -21.10 0.58 10.21
C GLN A 45 -20.13 1.66 9.75
N ALA A 46 -20.38 2.92 10.11
CA ALA A 46 -19.50 4.03 9.76
C ALA A 46 -18.10 3.85 10.33
N ARG A 47 -17.98 3.35 11.56
CA ARG A 47 -16.69 3.10 12.19
C ARG A 47 -15.93 1.97 11.50
N ALA A 48 -16.62 0.92 11.05
CA ALA A 48 -16.01 -0.15 10.25
C ALA A 48 -15.43 0.39 8.94
N ILE A 49 -16.21 1.17 8.18
CA ILE A 49 -15.74 1.81 6.92
C ILE A 49 -14.51 2.69 7.16
N GLY A 50 -14.52 3.45 8.26
CA GLY A 50 -13.36 4.26 8.62
C GLY A 50 -12.14 3.43 8.98
N LEU A 51 -12.32 2.31 9.69
CA LEU A 51 -11.22 1.41 10.01
C LEU A 51 -10.65 0.73 8.76
N ASP A 52 -11.48 0.33 7.80
CA ASP A 52 -11.01 -0.20 6.51
C ASP A 52 -10.08 0.80 5.80
N SER A 53 -10.46 2.08 5.79
CA SER A 53 -9.61 3.15 5.23
C SER A 53 -8.28 3.33 5.99
N LEU A 54 -8.26 3.06 7.31
CA LEU A 54 -7.04 3.09 8.11
C LEU A 54 -6.13 1.89 7.81
N GLU A 55 -6.73 0.72 7.59
CA GLU A 55 -6.02 -0.49 7.17
C GLU A 55 -5.36 -0.29 5.80
N ASP A 56 -6.08 0.30 4.84
CA ASP A 56 -5.54 0.65 3.52
C ASP A 56 -4.33 1.58 3.64
N GLU A 57 -4.40 2.62 4.48
CA GLU A 57 -3.27 3.53 4.71
C GLU A 57 -2.10 2.82 5.42
N ALA A 58 -2.39 1.89 6.34
CA ALA A 58 -1.35 1.09 6.98
C ALA A 58 -0.63 0.19 5.95
N ILE A 59 -1.37 -0.43 5.04
CA ILE A 59 -0.83 -1.23 3.93
C ILE A 59 0.01 -0.35 3.01
N ARG A 60 -0.50 0.83 2.63
CA ARG A 60 0.23 1.80 1.79
C ARG A 60 1.56 2.19 2.44
N ARG A 61 1.57 2.51 3.74
CA ARG A 61 2.81 2.86 4.47
C ARG A 61 3.78 1.69 4.64
N ALA A 62 3.26 0.49 4.82
CA ALA A 62 4.09 -0.71 4.94
C ALA A 62 4.74 -1.06 3.60
N TYR A 63 3.95 -1.06 2.53
CA TYR A 63 4.35 -1.58 1.22
C TYR A 63 4.92 -0.52 0.27
N GLU A 64 4.28 0.64 0.17
CA GLU A 64 4.71 1.74 -0.70
C GLU A 64 5.66 2.71 0.03
N GLY A 65 5.58 2.80 1.36
CA GLY A 65 6.40 3.70 2.17
C GLY A 65 5.89 5.15 2.20
N VAL A 66 6.64 6.01 2.88
CA VAL A 66 6.38 7.46 2.99
C VAL A 66 7.63 8.21 2.59
N GLU A 67 7.48 9.19 1.70
CA GLU A 67 8.57 10.06 1.30
C GLU A 67 8.89 11.07 2.40
N ARG A 68 10.15 11.09 2.84
CA ARG A 68 10.70 12.01 3.83
C ARG A 68 11.95 12.67 3.26
N GLN A 69 12.08 13.97 3.50
CA GLN A 69 13.32 14.67 3.21
C GLN A 69 14.31 14.52 4.36
N VAL A 70 15.55 14.17 4.03
CA VAL A 70 16.66 14.02 4.97
C VAL A 70 17.86 14.82 4.47
N MET A 71 18.65 15.35 5.40
CA MET A 71 19.89 16.06 5.10
C MET A 71 21.04 15.06 5.10
N VAL A 72 21.69 14.88 3.94
CA VAL A 72 22.84 13.98 3.79
C VAL A 72 24.00 14.81 3.27
N GLY A 73 25.07 14.96 4.06
CA GLY A 73 26.25 15.75 3.67
C GLY A 73 25.96 17.21 3.35
N GLY A 74 24.97 17.82 4.02
CA GLY A 74 24.55 19.21 3.77
C GLY A 74 23.63 19.41 2.55
N GLN A 75 23.18 18.32 1.90
CA GLN A 75 22.20 18.38 0.81
C GLN A 75 20.87 17.72 1.21
N LEU A 76 19.77 18.39 0.86
CA LEU A 76 18.41 17.89 1.07
C LEU A 76 18.09 16.82 0.03
N THR A 77 17.91 15.59 0.49
CA THR A 77 17.62 14.41 -0.34
C THR A 77 16.30 13.79 0.07
N SER A 78 15.55 13.26 -0.89
CA SER A 78 14.32 12.53 -0.62
C SER A 78 14.60 11.05 -0.43
N VAL A 79 14.11 10.49 0.67
CA VAL A 79 14.22 9.06 1.01
C VAL A 79 12.82 8.53 1.29
N ARG A 80 12.60 7.24 0.99
CA ARG A 80 11.33 6.57 1.22
C ARG A 80 11.45 5.66 2.44
N ASP A 81 10.69 5.97 3.47
CA ASP A 81 10.65 5.23 4.72
C ASP A 81 9.54 4.20 4.69
N TYR A 82 9.90 2.93 4.84
CA TYR A 82 8.97 1.82 4.96
C TYR A 82 8.72 1.52 6.43
N SER A 83 7.51 1.03 6.75
CA SER A 83 7.18 0.64 8.12
C SER A 83 7.21 -0.88 8.28
N ASP A 84 8.35 -1.40 8.74
CA ASP A 84 8.50 -2.83 9.04
C ASP A 84 7.56 -3.26 10.17
N LEU A 85 7.32 -2.39 11.16
CA LEU A 85 6.37 -2.66 12.23
C LEU A 85 4.94 -2.86 11.69
N LEU A 86 4.48 -1.98 10.79
CA LEU A 86 3.17 -2.15 10.14
C LEU A 86 3.16 -3.42 9.28
N THR A 87 4.24 -3.71 8.56
CA THR A 87 4.37 -4.94 7.77
C THR A 87 4.19 -6.19 8.66
N ILE A 88 4.91 -6.26 9.78
CA ILE A 88 4.83 -7.36 10.73
C ILE A 88 3.41 -7.45 11.33
N PHE A 89 2.82 -6.32 11.72
CA PHE A 89 1.49 -6.26 12.29
C PHE A 89 0.42 -6.78 11.30
N LEU A 90 0.47 -6.31 10.06
CA LEU A 90 -0.43 -6.72 8.98
C LEU A 90 -0.28 -8.22 8.69
N LEU A 91 0.95 -8.74 8.62
CA LEU A 91 1.19 -10.17 8.41
C LEU A 91 0.68 -11.04 9.56
N LYS A 92 0.86 -10.59 10.81
CA LYS A 92 0.32 -11.28 12.00
C LYS A 92 -1.21 -11.32 12.01
N GLY A 93 -1.88 -10.26 11.55
CA GLY A 93 -3.33 -10.21 11.43
C GLY A 93 -3.88 -11.05 10.27
N ALA A 94 -3.24 -10.97 9.10
CA ALA A 94 -3.71 -11.62 7.88
C ALA A 94 -3.38 -13.12 7.80
N ARG A 95 -2.29 -13.56 8.45
CA ARG A 95 -1.81 -14.96 8.45
C ARG A 95 -1.35 -15.38 9.86
N PRO A 96 -2.23 -15.36 10.86
CA PRO A 96 -1.88 -15.63 12.26
C PRO A 96 -1.29 -17.03 12.45
N GLU A 97 -1.72 -18.03 11.69
CA GLU A 97 -1.21 -19.40 11.71
C GLU A 97 0.30 -19.48 11.44
N ARG A 98 0.85 -18.50 10.70
CA ARG A 98 2.26 -18.45 10.31
C ARG A 98 3.09 -17.46 11.12
N TYR A 99 2.54 -16.30 11.47
CA TYR A 99 3.31 -15.19 12.04
C TYR A 99 2.97 -14.85 13.49
N ARG A 100 1.89 -15.41 14.06
CA ARG A 100 1.55 -15.20 15.47
C ARG A 100 2.60 -15.85 16.36
N GLU A 101 3.00 -15.13 17.41
CA GLU A 101 3.92 -15.66 18.41
C GLU A 101 3.23 -16.80 19.18
N ARG A 102 3.90 -17.95 19.25
CA ARG A 102 3.51 -19.04 20.15
C ARG A 102 4.34 -18.89 21.42
N ILE A 103 3.67 -18.57 22.51
CA ILE A 103 4.29 -18.59 23.83
C ILE A 103 4.08 -20.00 24.37
N GLU A 104 5.13 -20.82 24.36
CA GLU A 104 5.14 -22.09 25.08
C GLU A 104 5.38 -21.79 26.56
N HIS A 105 4.33 -21.89 27.37
CA HIS A 105 4.47 -21.91 28.80
C HIS A 105 4.86 -23.33 29.23
N SER A 106 6.15 -23.60 29.40
CA SER A 106 6.61 -24.79 30.12
C SER A 106 6.33 -24.58 31.61
N VAL A 107 5.07 -24.78 32.02
CA VAL A 107 4.75 -24.89 33.45
C VAL A 107 5.21 -26.27 33.89
N GLY A 108 6.42 -26.35 34.43
CA GLY A 108 6.90 -27.51 35.17
C GLY A 108 6.15 -27.58 36.51
N VAL A 109 4.87 -27.96 36.46
CA VAL A 109 4.14 -28.44 37.62
C VAL A 109 3.40 -29.68 37.17
N ASP A 110 3.72 -30.79 37.82
CA ASP A 110 3.07 -32.08 37.66
C ASP A 110 1.61 -32.00 38.17
N VAL A 111 0.71 -31.47 37.34
CA VAL A 111 -0.74 -31.35 37.65
C VAL A 111 -1.52 -32.54 37.07
N SER A 112 -0.84 -33.47 36.39
CA SER A 112 -1.47 -34.63 35.73
C SER A 112 -2.14 -35.60 36.70
N ALA A 113 -1.78 -35.57 37.98
CA ALA A 113 -2.42 -36.42 38.99
C ALA A 113 -3.73 -35.84 39.59
N ALA A 114 -3.99 -34.54 39.48
CA ALA A 114 -5.08 -33.89 40.23
C ALA A 114 -6.38 -33.69 39.44
N ILE A 115 -6.33 -33.49 38.11
CA ILE A 115 -7.51 -33.14 37.31
C ILE A 115 -8.29 -34.38 36.84
N LEU A 116 -7.62 -35.53 36.68
CA LEU A 116 -8.24 -36.76 36.19
C LEU A 116 -9.14 -37.47 37.23
N ALA A 117 -9.08 -37.07 38.50
CA ALA A 117 -9.87 -37.67 39.57
C ALA A 117 -11.27 -37.06 39.76
N ALA A 118 -11.61 -35.95 39.08
CA ALA A 118 -12.75 -35.13 39.50
C ALA A 118 -14.03 -35.23 38.65
N ARG A 119 -14.06 -35.86 37.46
CA ARG A 119 -15.29 -35.90 36.64
C ARG A 119 -15.51 -37.20 35.87
N GLY A 120 -15.96 -38.21 36.60
CA GLY A 120 -16.71 -39.34 36.05
C GLY A 120 -18.22 -39.09 36.06
N ARG A 121 -18.83 -39.20 34.87
CA ARG A 121 -20.28 -39.31 34.54
C ARG A 121 -21.14 -38.04 34.55
N ALA A 122 -21.58 -37.61 33.36
CA ALA A 122 -22.98 -37.73 32.92
C ALA A 122 -23.23 -37.13 31.50
N ALA A 123 -23.95 -37.92 30.69
CA ALA A 123 -24.98 -37.58 29.68
C ALA A 123 -24.68 -36.67 28.47
N THR A 124 -24.95 -37.21 27.28
CA THR A 124 -25.37 -36.47 26.06
C THR A 124 -26.90 -36.28 26.08
N PRO A 125 -27.47 -35.22 25.46
CA PRO A 125 -28.06 -35.37 24.11
C PRO A 125 -27.98 -34.13 23.19
N ALA A 126 -28.45 -34.32 21.93
CA ALA A 126 -28.55 -33.44 20.73
C ALA A 126 -29.26 -32.07 20.92
N GLY A 127 -29.27 -31.04 20.04
CA GLY A 127 -28.90 -30.72 18.63
C GLY A 127 -28.92 -29.16 18.46
N PRO A 128 -29.23 -28.47 17.32
CA PRO A 128 -29.49 -28.89 15.94
C PRO A 128 -28.70 -28.12 14.82
N GLU A 129 -28.68 -28.72 13.64
CA GLU A 129 -28.88 -28.14 12.29
C GLU A 129 -27.94 -27.03 11.73
N ALA A 130 -27.25 -27.38 10.65
CA ALA A 130 -26.35 -26.54 9.86
C ALA A 130 -27.12 -25.61 8.90
N LEU A 131 -26.75 -24.33 8.89
CA LEU A 131 -27.13 -23.38 7.83
C LEU A 131 -26.25 -23.60 6.57
N PRO A 132 -26.81 -23.51 5.35
CA PRO A 132 -26.04 -23.72 4.13
C PRO A 132 -25.09 -22.54 3.86
N ALA A 133 -23.88 -22.86 3.42
CA ALA A 133 -22.86 -21.89 3.03
C ALA A 133 -23.30 -21.08 1.80
N PRO A 134 -23.03 -19.75 1.74
CA PRO A 134 -23.33 -18.95 0.57
C PRO A 134 -22.40 -19.32 -0.60
N ALA A 135 -22.98 -19.34 -1.81
CA ALA A 135 -22.33 -19.69 -3.06
C ALA A 135 -21.00 -18.94 -3.27
N THR A 136 -19.94 -19.70 -3.46
CA THR A 136 -18.58 -19.21 -3.71
C THR A 136 -18.53 -18.59 -5.10
N ARG A 137 -18.33 -17.27 -5.19
CA ARG A 137 -17.83 -16.62 -6.43
C ARG A 137 -16.48 -17.26 -6.77
N PRO A 138 -16.12 -17.45 -8.06
CA PRO A 138 -14.83 -18.03 -8.42
C PRO A 138 -13.72 -17.12 -7.88
N GLN A 139 -13.09 -17.52 -6.79
CA GLN A 139 -11.87 -16.89 -6.31
C GLN A 139 -10.78 -17.25 -7.32
N LEU A 140 -10.23 -16.25 -7.99
CA LEU A 140 -8.93 -16.40 -8.67
C LEU A 140 -7.96 -17.00 -7.66
N ALA A 141 -7.29 -18.10 -8.04
CA ALA A 141 -6.38 -18.80 -7.15
C ALA A 141 -5.41 -17.80 -6.49
N PRO A 142 -5.08 -17.93 -5.19
CA PRO A 142 -4.27 -16.95 -4.45
C PRO A 142 -2.95 -16.57 -5.14
N ARG A 143 -2.39 -17.51 -5.92
CA ARG A 143 -1.17 -17.31 -6.72
C ARG A 143 -1.38 -16.36 -7.91
N ALA A 144 -2.53 -16.39 -8.57
CA ALA A 144 -2.88 -15.51 -9.68
C ALA A 144 -3.02 -14.04 -9.24
N VAL A 145 -3.61 -13.80 -8.06
CA VAL A 145 -3.76 -12.45 -7.48
C VAL A 145 -2.40 -11.84 -7.15
N LEU A 146 -1.47 -12.64 -6.60
CA LEU A 146 -0.10 -12.22 -6.31
C LEU A 146 0.71 -11.88 -7.56
N VAL A 147 0.56 -12.65 -8.64
CA VAL A 147 1.25 -12.39 -9.92
C VAL A 147 0.73 -11.11 -10.57
N ALA A 148 -0.60 -10.94 -10.62
CA ALA A 148 -1.21 -9.71 -11.15
C ALA A 148 -0.77 -8.46 -10.35
N GLY A 149 -0.73 -8.56 -9.01
CA GLY A 149 -0.25 -7.47 -8.15
C GLY A 149 1.22 -7.10 -8.36
N ARG A 150 2.10 -8.09 -8.62
CA ARG A 150 3.52 -7.83 -8.93
C ARG A 150 3.71 -7.13 -10.27
N LEU A 151 2.94 -7.51 -11.29
CA LEU A 151 3.00 -6.89 -12.61
C LEU A 151 2.47 -5.45 -12.59
N ASP A 152 1.39 -5.18 -11.83
CA ASP A 152 0.89 -3.81 -11.62
C ASP A 152 1.95 -2.93 -10.92
N GLN A 153 2.60 -3.45 -9.88
CA GLN A 153 3.67 -2.74 -9.18
C GLN A 153 4.87 -2.45 -10.11
N ALA A 154 5.27 -3.42 -10.94
CA ALA A 154 6.35 -3.23 -11.92
C ALA A 154 5.99 -2.13 -12.95
N ALA A 155 4.73 -2.08 -13.40
CA ALA A 155 4.25 -1.04 -14.31
C ALA A 155 4.28 0.36 -13.66
N ARG A 156 3.93 0.48 -12.38
CA ARG A 156 4.02 1.74 -11.62
C ARG A 156 5.47 2.22 -11.49
N VAL A 157 6.37 1.36 -11.07
CA VAL A 157 7.81 1.68 -10.93
C VAL A 157 8.41 2.11 -12.27
N ALA A 158 8.05 1.42 -13.37
CA ALA A 158 8.50 1.79 -14.70
C ALA A 158 7.99 3.18 -15.12
N LEU A 159 6.75 3.54 -14.75
CA LEU A 159 6.19 4.85 -15.03
C LEU A 159 6.86 5.98 -14.22
N GLU A 160 7.13 5.76 -12.92
CA GLU A 160 7.90 6.70 -12.08
C GLU A 160 9.32 6.93 -12.62
N ARG A 161 9.94 5.88 -13.17
CA ARG A 161 11.24 6.01 -13.84
C ARG A 161 11.16 6.90 -15.08
N VAL A 162 10.07 6.80 -15.86
CA VAL A 162 9.83 7.66 -17.02
C VAL A 162 9.69 9.12 -16.58
N THR A 163 8.84 9.44 -15.60
CA THR A 163 8.64 10.83 -15.15
C THR A 163 9.94 11.46 -14.65
N THR A 164 10.74 10.70 -13.90
CA THR A 164 12.07 11.14 -13.45
C THR A 164 13.01 11.44 -14.62
N LEU A 165 13.05 10.56 -15.62
CA LEU A 165 13.91 10.72 -16.79
C LEU A 165 13.43 11.82 -17.74
N GLU A 166 12.12 12.09 -17.79
CA GLU A 166 11.56 13.23 -18.53
C GLU A 166 12.04 14.55 -17.95
N LEU A 167 12.01 14.69 -16.62
CA LEU A 167 12.54 15.88 -15.95
C LEU A 167 14.04 16.06 -16.23
N ARG A 168 14.83 14.99 -16.13
CA ARG A 168 16.27 15.02 -16.44
C ARG A 168 16.55 15.40 -17.89
N ALA A 169 15.81 14.83 -18.83
CA ALA A 169 15.95 15.17 -20.24
C ALA A 169 15.60 16.64 -20.51
N ARG A 170 14.53 17.17 -19.91
CA ARG A 170 14.16 18.60 -19.99
C ARG A 170 15.23 19.51 -19.39
N GLN A 171 15.83 19.13 -18.27
CA GLN A 171 16.91 19.90 -17.65
C GLN A 171 18.19 19.88 -18.50
N ALA A 172 18.56 18.71 -19.04
CA ALA A 172 19.69 18.58 -19.96
C ALA A 172 19.49 19.39 -21.25
N ASP A 173 18.25 19.45 -21.75
CA ASP A 173 17.87 20.20 -22.94
C ASP A 173 18.07 21.71 -22.72
N LYS A 174 17.56 22.24 -21.60
CA LYS A 174 17.79 23.63 -21.19
C LYS A 174 19.28 23.95 -21.00
N ARG A 175 20.07 23.01 -20.47
CA ARG A 175 21.52 23.19 -20.28
C ARG A 175 22.26 23.21 -21.62
N ALA A 176 21.92 22.30 -22.54
CA ALA A 176 22.50 22.26 -23.88
C ALA A 176 22.20 23.55 -24.64
N ALA A 177 20.93 24.01 -24.66
CA ALA A 177 20.55 25.27 -25.31
C ALA A 177 21.36 26.46 -24.79
N ARG A 178 21.47 26.61 -23.46
CA ARG A 178 22.28 27.68 -22.85
C ARG A 178 23.77 27.57 -23.16
N ALA A 179 24.30 26.36 -23.28
CA ALA A 179 25.71 26.16 -23.62
C ALA A 179 25.97 26.48 -25.10
N ASP A 180 25.05 26.11 -25.99
CA ASP A 180 25.11 26.44 -27.42
C ASP A 180 25.00 27.97 -27.61
N GLU A 181 24.10 28.66 -26.89
CA GLU A 181 24.01 30.13 -26.88
C GLU A 181 25.33 30.80 -26.45
N ARG A 182 25.97 30.29 -25.38
CA ARG A 182 27.25 30.81 -24.89
C ARG A 182 28.41 30.57 -25.86
N ALA A 183 28.42 29.42 -26.54
CA ALA A 183 29.40 29.11 -27.57
C ALA A 183 29.21 29.99 -28.82
N ALA A 184 27.96 30.24 -29.22
CA ALA A 184 27.65 31.15 -30.32
C ALA A 184 28.05 32.61 -30.03
N ALA A 185 27.94 33.04 -28.77
CA ALA A 185 28.37 34.37 -28.34
C ALA A 185 29.89 34.60 -28.40
N GLU A 186 30.70 33.53 -28.36
CA GLU A 186 32.16 33.62 -28.44
C GLU A 186 32.75 32.49 -29.28
N PRO A 187 32.62 32.56 -30.62
CA PRO A 187 32.92 31.46 -31.54
C PRO A 187 34.39 31.02 -31.54
N GLN A 188 35.31 31.89 -31.10
CA GLN A 188 36.74 31.61 -31.03
C GLN A 188 37.14 30.84 -29.76
N SER A 189 36.23 30.72 -28.77
CA SER A 189 36.51 30.01 -27.52
C SER A 189 36.35 28.50 -27.68
N THR A 190 37.48 27.78 -27.67
CA THR A 190 37.53 26.31 -27.69
C THR A 190 36.86 25.70 -26.45
N GLU A 191 37.09 26.29 -25.28
CA GLU A 191 36.49 25.84 -24.02
C GLU A 191 34.95 25.85 -24.06
N ARG A 192 34.35 26.91 -24.63
CA ARG A 192 32.89 27.01 -24.76
C ARG A 192 32.34 26.06 -25.82
N ALA A 193 33.04 25.88 -26.94
CA ALA A 193 32.68 24.91 -27.96
C ALA A 193 32.67 23.48 -27.38
N GLU A 194 33.68 23.12 -26.59
CA GLU A 194 33.74 21.83 -25.90
C GLU A 194 32.65 21.69 -24.82
N ALA A 195 32.39 22.74 -24.03
CA ALA A 195 31.33 22.71 -23.03
C ALA A 195 29.94 22.49 -23.66
N ALA A 196 29.68 23.13 -24.81
CA ALA A 196 28.47 22.92 -25.60
C ALA A 196 28.39 21.48 -26.15
N ALA A 197 29.50 20.93 -26.65
CA ALA A 197 29.57 19.53 -27.09
C ALA A 197 29.25 18.55 -25.93
N ARG A 198 29.88 18.73 -24.76
CA ARG A 198 29.61 17.92 -23.55
C ARG A 198 28.13 18.00 -23.12
N ALA A 199 27.52 19.19 -23.21
CA ALA A 199 26.12 19.38 -22.86
C ALA A 199 25.17 18.67 -23.86
N ARG A 200 25.48 18.71 -25.16
CA ARG A 200 24.74 17.98 -26.20
C ARG A 200 24.85 16.47 -26.03
N ASP A 201 26.02 15.94 -25.67
CA ASP A 201 26.20 14.51 -25.36
C ASP A 201 25.41 14.08 -24.11
N THR A 202 25.39 14.93 -23.07
CA THR A 202 24.56 14.71 -21.88
C THR A 202 23.07 14.68 -22.23
N LEU A 203 22.61 15.57 -23.12
CA LEU A 203 21.24 15.54 -23.63
C LEU A 203 20.95 14.28 -24.43
N ARG A 204 21.88 13.85 -25.29
CA ARG A 204 21.74 12.64 -26.11
C ARG A 204 21.60 11.39 -25.26
N THR A 205 22.43 11.26 -24.22
CA THR A 205 22.37 10.14 -23.26
C THR A 205 21.07 10.16 -22.45
N ALA A 206 20.64 11.32 -21.94
CA ALA A 206 19.36 11.46 -21.23
C ALA A 206 18.15 11.09 -22.11
N ARG A 207 18.12 11.56 -23.37
CA ARG A 207 17.05 11.21 -24.34
C ARG A 207 17.06 9.73 -24.71
N ARG A 208 18.22 9.08 -24.74
CA ARG A 208 18.32 7.63 -24.95
C ARG A 208 17.72 6.86 -23.76
N ALA A 209 18.15 7.18 -22.54
CA ALA A 209 17.64 6.56 -21.32
C ALA A 209 16.11 6.74 -21.18
N LEU A 210 15.59 7.93 -21.53
CA LEU A 210 14.15 8.17 -21.54
C LEU A 210 13.40 7.29 -22.55
N ARG A 211 13.95 7.10 -23.76
CA ARG A 211 13.35 6.23 -24.77
C ARG A 211 13.30 4.77 -24.30
N GLU A 212 14.40 4.28 -23.74
CA GLU A 212 14.49 2.93 -23.18
C GLU A 212 13.49 2.73 -22.03
N ALA A 213 13.41 3.68 -21.09
CA ALA A 213 12.45 3.62 -19.98
C ALA A 213 11.00 3.65 -20.44
N ARG A 214 10.66 4.44 -21.47
CA ARG A 214 9.31 4.47 -22.07
C ARG A 214 8.96 3.14 -22.71
N ALA A 215 9.92 2.47 -23.37
CA ALA A 215 9.70 1.14 -23.93
C ALA A 215 9.42 0.10 -22.82
N VAL A 216 10.20 0.11 -21.75
CA VAL A 216 9.99 -0.75 -20.58
C VAL A 216 8.63 -0.50 -19.93
N ALA A 217 8.25 0.77 -19.70
CA ALA A 217 6.95 1.11 -19.13
C ALA A 217 5.77 0.70 -20.02
N LYS A 218 5.95 0.74 -21.35
CA LYS A 218 4.96 0.25 -22.30
C LYS A 218 4.76 -1.27 -22.19
N LEU A 219 5.85 -2.03 -22.13
CA LEU A 219 5.80 -3.49 -21.96
C LEU A 219 5.17 -3.88 -20.62
N ALA A 220 5.63 -3.29 -19.52
CA ALA A 220 5.10 -3.59 -18.19
C ALA A 220 3.58 -3.31 -18.06
N ARG A 221 3.08 -2.27 -18.74
CA ARG A 221 1.63 -1.98 -18.81
C ARG A 221 0.85 -3.00 -19.63
N ILE A 222 1.45 -3.54 -20.70
CA ILE A 222 0.83 -4.60 -21.50
C ILE A 222 0.71 -5.86 -20.63
N ASP A 223 1.80 -6.26 -19.97
CA ASP A 223 1.84 -7.45 -19.10
C ASP A 223 0.81 -7.33 -17.96
N ALA A 224 0.74 -6.17 -17.29
CA ALA A 224 -0.24 -5.91 -16.24
C ALA A 224 -1.69 -5.99 -16.75
N ARG A 225 -1.96 -5.48 -17.97
CA ARG A 225 -3.30 -5.53 -18.58
C ARG A 225 -3.69 -6.95 -18.99
N GLU A 226 -2.76 -7.74 -19.51
CA GLU A 226 -2.99 -9.13 -19.88
C GLU A 226 -3.23 -10.02 -18.66
N ALA A 227 -2.51 -9.78 -17.57
CA ALA A 227 -2.73 -10.44 -16.28
C ALA A 227 -4.09 -10.10 -15.69
N ALA A 228 -4.50 -8.83 -15.72
CA ALA A 228 -5.83 -8.39 -15.28
C ALA A 228 -6.97 -8.95 -16.14
N SER A 229 -6.71 -9.24 -17.42
CA SER A 229 -7.68 -9.85 -18.35
C SER A 229 -7.76 -11.37 -18.24
N GLY A 230 -6.98 -12.00 -17.35
CA GLY A 230 -6.95 -13.46 -17.15
C GLY A 230 -6.26 -14.25 -18.27
N ARG A 231 -5.70 -13.59 -19.30
CA ARG A 231 -5.07 -14.27 -20.45
C ARG A 231 -3.71 -14.89 -20.13
N VAL A 232 -3.00 -14.35 -19.15
CA VAL A 232 -1.68 -14.87 -18.71
C VAL A 232 -1.83 -16.17 -17.91
N LEU A 233 -3.00 -16.45 -17.33
CA LEU A 233 -3.22 -17.62 -16.48
C LEU A 233 -3.51 -18.92 -17.26
N ALA A 234 -3.68 -18.83 -18.59
CA ALA A 234 -3.97 -19.99 -19.43
C ALA A 234 -2.72 -20.71 -19.96
N ALA A 235 -1.52 -20.14 -19.79
CA ALA A 235 -0.28 -20.71 -20.34
C ALA A 235 0.53 -21.55 -19.34
N GLU A 236 0.31 -21.40 -18.03
CA GLU A 236 1.07 -22.10 -16.98
C GLU A 236 0.29 -23.26 -16.33
N THR A 237 -0.92 -23.57 -16.78
CA THR A 237 -1.75 -24.67 -16.25
C THR A 237 -1.59 -25.99 -17.03
N THR A 238 -0.63 -26.08 -17.94
CA THR A 238 -0.43 -27.24 -18.84
C THR A 238 0.98 -27.85 -18.78
N ALA A 239 1.59 -27.91 -17.59
CA ALA A 239 2.81 -28.68 -17.35
C ALA A 239 2.77 -29.38 -15.99
#